data_AF-A0A3D5J717-F1
#
_entry.id   AF-A0A3D5J717-F1
#
_cell.length_a   1.000
_cell.length_b   1.000
_cell.length_c   1.000
_cell.angle_alpha   90.00
_cell.angle_beta   90.00
_cell.angle_gamma   90.00
#
_symmetry.space_group_name_H-M   'P 1'
#
loop_
_entity.id
_entity.type
_entity.pdbx_description
1 polymer ?
#
loop_
_entity_poly.entity_id
_entity_poly.type
_entity_poly.pdbx_seq_one_letter_code
_entity_poly.pdbx_strand_id
1 'polypeptide(L)'
;MVNDRLRHSDGMLLLQKKRALLRRWDVLAQHQLALSHLDDALPLLEEKEDCLEDLKRVDSLLDDWDQSFPTKLDEILEPQSLQRLLEKIHVAEQEFARRVAQERNMTITEIKTLLQQLNYGAVKSNRPQPRHRKTIF
;
A
#
# COMPACT_ATOMS: atom_id res chain seq x y z
N MET A 1 34.50 5.79 -30.70
CA MET A 1 34.19 4.52 -29.99
C MET A 1 34.18 4.62 -28.46
N VAL A 2 34.56 5.75 -27.83
CA VAL A 2 34.48 5.91 -26.36
C VAL A 2 33.08 6.29 -25.89
N ASN A 3 32.36 7.12 -26.66
CA ASN A 3 30.99 7.54 -26.34
C ASN A 3 29.98 6.39 -26.32
N ASP A 4 30.10 5.41 -27.21
CA ASP A 4 29.13 4.30 -27.25
C ASP A 4 29.25 3.39 -26.03
N ARG A 5 30.47 3.15 -25.53
CA ARG A 5 30.69 2.34 -24.32
C ARG A 5 30.18 3.01 -23.04
N LEU A 6 30.40 4.33 -22.92
CA LEU A 6 29.88 5.13 -21.80
C LEU A 6 28.33 5.16 -21.82
N ARG A 7 27.73 5.31 -23.00
CA ARG A 7 26.27 5.29 -23.14
C ARG A 7 25.66 3.94 -22.77
N HIS A 8 26.30 2.84 -23.17
CA HIS A 8 25.88 1.49 -22.78
C HIS A 8 26.04 1.25 -21.27
N SER A 9 27.07 1.80 -20.62
CA SER A 9 27.19 1.70 -19.16
C SER A 9 26.12 2.49 -18.41
N ASP A 10 25.68 3.63 -18.94
CA ASP A 10 24.65 4.46 -18.30
C ASP A 10 23.28 3.79 -18.33
N GLY A 11 22.86 3.25 -19.47
CA GLY A 11 21.61 2.48 -19.57
C GLY A 11 21.63 1.23 -18.66
N MET A 12 22.78 0.57 -18.57
CA MET A 12 22.98 -0.56 -17.65
C MET A 12 22.85 -0.17 -16.17
N LEU A 13 23.36 0.99 -15.78
CA LEU A 13 23.23 1.51 -14.42
C LEU A 13 21.77 1.83 -14.08
N LEU A 14 21.01 2.42 -15.02
CA LEU A 14 19.59 2.68 -14.84
C LEU A 14 18.79 1.40 -14.64
N LEU A 15 19.07 0.35 -15.45
CA LEU A 15 18.44 -0.96 -15.28
C LEU A 15 18.78 -1.62 -13.93
N GLN A 16 20.04 -1.54 -13.50
CA GLN A 16 20.44 -2.06 -12.19
C GLN A 16 19.73 -1.31 -11.05
N LYS A 17 19.60 0.01 -11.16
CA LYS A 17 18.87 0.83 -10.19
C LYS A 17 17.39 0.46 -10.14
N LYS A 18 16.72 0.29 -11.29
CA LYS A 18 15.33 -0.18 -11.36
C LYS A 18 15.16 -1.54 -10.67
N ARG A 19 16.08 -2.49 -10.90
CA ARG A 19 16.04 -3.81 -10.26
C ARG A 19 16.22 -3.72 -8.74
N ALA A 20 17.11 -2.84 -8.26
CA ALA A 20 17.31 -2.63 -6.84
C ALA A 20 16.05 -2.05 -6.17
N LEU A 21 15.40 -1.07 -6.81
CA LEU A 21 14.14 -0.48 -6.34
C LEU A 21 13.02 -1.52 -6.28
N LEU A 22 12.86 -2.35 -7.31
CA LEU A 22 11.86 -3.42 -7.30
C LEU A 22 12.10 -4.48 -6.24
N ARG A 23 13.37 -4.83 -5.95
CA ARG A 23 13.68 -5.72 -4.82
C ARG A 23 13.36 -5.07 -3.48
N ARG A 24 13.63 -3.78 -3.32
CA ARG A 24 13.24 -3.04 -2.11
C ARG A 24 11.73 -3.03 -1.95
N TRP A 25 10.98 -2.83 -3.03
CA TRP A 25 9.52 -2.93 -3.02
C TRP A 25 9.02 -4.30 -2.55
N ASP A 26 9.58 -5.39 -3.09
CA ASP A 26 9.21 -6.76 -2.66
C ASP A 26 9.44 -6.96 -1.16
N VAL A 27 10.56 -6.48 -0.62
CA VAL A 27 10.82 -6.53 0.84
C VAL A 27 9.78 -5.73 1.62
N LEU A 28 9.46 -4.51 1.18
CA LEU A 28 8.44 -3.68 1.83
C LEU A 28 7.06 -4.35 1.77
N ALA A 29 6.69 -4.96 0.64
CA ALA A 29 5.44 -5.68 0.49
C ALA A 29 5.35 -6.91 1.41
N GLN A 30 6.44 -7.68 1.56
CA GLN A 30 6.49 -8.81 2.49
C GLN A 30 6.42 -8.34 3.95
N HIS A 31 7.12 -7.25 4.30
CA HIS A 31 7.09 -6.70 5.65
C HIS A 31 5.67 -6.23 6.02
N GLN A 32 4.99 -5.58 5.09
CA GLN A 32 3.60 -5.16 5.22
C GLN A 32 2.64 -6.35 5.44
N LEU A 33 2.87 -7.50 4.78
CA LEU A 33 2.09 -8.71 5.02
C LEU A 33 2.39 -9.33 6.40
N ALA A 34 3.63 -9.22 6.88
CA ALA A 34 4.04 -9.73 8.18
C ALA A 34 3.52 -8.87 9.36
N LEU A 35 3.00 -7.67 9.10
CA LEU A 35 2.41 -6.84 10.14
C LEU A 35 1.24 -7.56 10.82
N SER A 36 1.25 -7.46 12.15
CA SER A 36 0.18 -7.97 13.00
C SER A 36 -0.98 -6.98 13.11
N HIS A 37 -0.68 -5.68 13.06
CA HIS A 37 -1.63 -4.58 13.16
C HIS A 37 -1.42 -3.59 12.02
N LEU A 38 -2.51 -3.07 11.45
CA LEU A 38 -2.45 -2.06 10.38
C LEU A 38 -1.97 -0.69 10.86
N ASP A 39 -2.02 -0.42 12.17
CA ASP A 39 -1.55 0.85 12.74
C ASP A 39 -0.04 1.07 12.50
N ASP A 40 0.73 -0.01 12.42
CA ASP A 40 2.17 0.01 12.14
C ASP A 40 2.49 0.13 10.63
N ALA A 41 1.47 0.18 9.76
CA ALA A 41 1.67 0.22 8.31
C ALA A 41 2.02 1.61 7.77
N LEU A 42 1.72 2.69 8.52
CA LEU A 42 1.97 4.07 8.07
C LEU A 42 3.42 4.33 7.63
N PRO A 43 4.47 4.04 8.43
CA PRO A 43 5.85 4.25 8.00
C PRO A 43 6.24 3.39 6.79
N LEU A 44 5.65 2.20 6.64
CA LEU A 44 5.90 1.33 5.49
C LEU A 44 5.26 1.85 4.20
N LEU A 45 4.12 2.54 4.32
CA LEU A 45 3.48 3.21 3.19
C LEU A 45 4.29 4.42 2.71
N GLU A 46 4.83 5.21 3.64
CA GLU A 46 5.72 6.34 3.32
C GLU A 46 6.97 5.84 2.56
N GLU A 47 7.64 4.80 3.06
CA GLU A 47 8.80 4.21 2.38
C GLU A 47 8.48 3.64 0.99
N LYS A 48 7.27 3.12 0.81
CA LYS A 48 6.80 2.63 -0.49
C LYS A 48 6.53 3.77 -1.45
N GLU A 49 5.97 4.87 -0.98
CA GLU A 49 5.72 6.06 -1.79
C GLU A 49 7.03 6.67 -2.30
N ASP A 50 8.03 6.80 -1.43
CA ASP A 50 9.39 7.19 -1.82
C ASP A 50 9.99 6.24 -2.88
N CYS A 51 9.83 4.93 -2.68
CA CYS A 51 10.31 3.93 -3.62
C CYS A 51 9.59 4.03 -4.98
N LEU A 52 8.31 4.43 -5.00
CA LEU A 52 7.51 4.59 -6.21
C LEU A 52 7.95 5.82 -7.01
N GLU A 53 8.21 6.93 -6.32
CA GLU A 53 8.70 8.16 -6.94
C GLU A 53 10.09 7.95 -7.55
N ASP A 54 10.99 7.25 -6.84
CA ASP A 54 12.29 6.87 -7.38
C ASP A 54 12.17 5.95 -8.60
N LEU A 55 11.19 5.03 -8.61
CA LEU A 55 10.96 4.11 -9.72
C LEU A 55 10.42 4.85 -10.95
N LYS A 56 9.44 5.74 -10.78
CA LYS A 56 8.95 6.64 -11.85
C LYS A 56 10.07 7.46 -12.46
N ARG A 57 10.98 7.98 -11.63
CA ARG A 57 12.12 8.77 -12.10
C ARG A 57 13.07 7.93 -12.94
N VAL A 58 13.37 6.71 -12.51
CA VAL A 58 14.22 5.78 -13.27
C VAL A 58 13.55 5.34 -14.56
N ASP A 59 12.24 5.12 -14.56
CA ASP A 59 11.48 4.78 -15.76
C ASP A 59 11.50 5.91 -16.78
N SER A 60 11.26 7.16 -16.37
CA SER A 60 11.39 8.32 -17.26
C SER A 60 12.80 8.45 -17.86
N LEU A 61 13.84 8.22 -17.06
CA LEU A 61 15.23 8.26 -17.55
C LEU A 61 15.54 7.12 -18.51
N LEU A 62 14.94 5.95 -18.32
CA LEU A 62 15.05 4.82 -19.24
C LEU A 62 14.33 5.10 -20.56
N ASP A 63 13.13 5.69 -20.51
CA ASP A 63 12.36 6.07 -21.70
C ASP A 63 13.11 7.13 -22.52
N ASP A 64 13.66 8.17 -21.88
CA ASP A 64 14.48 9.20 -22.53
C ASP A 64 15.76 8.60 -23.15
N TRP A 65 16.38 7.64 -22.47
CA TRP A 65 17.58 6.95 -22.93
C TRP A 65 17.27 6.05 -24.14
N ASP A 66 16.17 5.30 -24.11
CA ASP A 66 15.75 4.40 -25.21
C ASP A 66 15.36 5.18 -26.47
N GLN A 67 14.68 6.32 -26.32
CA GLN A 67 14.39 7.23 -27.42
C GLN A 67 15.68 7.81 -28.06
N SER A 68 16.69 8.09 -27.23
CA SER A 68 17.96 8.64 -27.68
C SER A 68 18.88 7.58 -28.28
N PHE A 69 18.75 6.33 -27.83
CA PHE A 69 19.61 5.20 -28.19
C PHE A 69 18.77 3.92 -28.29
N PRO A 70 18.10 3.67 -29.43
CA PRO A 70 17.30 2.47 -29.65
C PRO A 70 18.22 1.25 -29.74
N THR A 71 18.66 0.79 -28.58
CA THR A 71 19.59 -0.30 -28.38
C THR A 71 18.81 -1.38 -27.66
N LYS A 72 18.96 -2.64 -28.07
CA LYS A 72 18.29 -3.78 -27.44
C LYS A 72 18.86 -4.04 -26.03
N LEU A 73 18.57 -3.17 -25.06
CA LEU A 73 18.83 -3.45 -23.64
C LEU A 73 17.94 -4.57 -23.10
N ASP A 74 16.89 -4.92 -23.85
CA ASP A 74 16.00 -6.06 -23.60
C ASP A 74 16.74 -7.40 -23.40
N GLU A 75 17.93 -7.58 -23.99
CA GLU A 75 18.71 -8.81 -23.80
C GLU A 75 19.36 -8.93 -22.42
N ILE A 76 19.44 -7.84 -21.64
CA ILE A 76 20.15 -7.79 -20.36
C ILE A 76 19.20 -7.82 -19.15
N LEU A 77 17.96 -7.40 -19.37
CA LEU A 77 16.86 -7.71 -18.48
C LEU A 77 16.46 -9.16 -18.73
N GLU A 78 16.81 -10.09 -17.84
CA GLU A 78 16.15 -11.39 -17.74
C GLU A 78 14.65 -11.15 -17.53
N PRO A 79 13.82 -11.13 -18.60
CA PRO A 79 12.48 -10.53 -18.53
C PRO A 79 11.60 -11.37 -17.62
N GLN A 80 11.85 -12.68 -17.62
CA GLN A 80 11.19 -13.67 -16.79
C GLN A 80 11.46 -13.43 -15.30
N SER A 81 12.69 -13.04 -14.92
CA SER A 81 13.03 -12.76 -13.52
C SER A 81 12.33 -11.49 -13.01
N LEU A 82 12.22 -10.48 -13.86
CA LEU A 82 11.55 -9.23 -13.55
C LEU A 82 10.03 -9.41 -13.48
N GLN A 83 9.45 -10.11 -14.46
CA GLN A 83 8.03 -10.41 -14.51
C GLN A 83 7.58 -11.19 -13.28
N ARG A 84 8.34 -12.21 -12.87
CA ARG A 84 8.06 -12.96 -11.63
C ARG A 84 8.13 -12.07 -10.38
N LEU A 85 9.07 -11.13 -10.33
CA LEU A 85 9.20 -10.20 -9.21
C LEU A 85 7.99 -9.25 -9.15
N LEU A 86 7.58 -8.69 -10.29
CA LEU A 86 6.40 -7.84 -10.40
C LEU A 86 5.12 -8.58 -10.04
N GLU A 87 4.98 -9.83 -10.48
CA GLU A 87 3.83 -10.67 -10.15
C GLU A 87 3.76 -10.94 -8.64
N LYS A 88 4.88 -11.27 -8.00
CA LYS A 88 4.96 -11.43 -6.53
C LYS A 88 4.53 -10.16 -5.80
N ILE A 89 5.07 -9.01 -6.20
CA ILE A 89 4.69 -7.71 -5.64
C ILE A 89 3.19 -7.49 -5.82
N HIS A 90 2.66 -7.73 -7.02
CA HIS A 90 1.26 -7.52 -7.33
C HIS A 90 0.34 -8.37 -6.43
N VAL A 91 0.66 -9.65 -6.27
CA VAL A 91 -0.09 -10.55 -5.38
C VAL A 91 -0.03 -10.06 -3.93
N ALA A 92 1.14 -9.65 -3.45
CA ALA A 92 1.30 -9.14 -2.09
C ALA A 92 0.49 -7.86 -1.82
N GLU A 93 0.45 -6.92 -2.78
CA GLU A 93 -0.38 -5.72 -2.66
C GLU A 93 -1.88 -6.05 -2.65
N GLN A 94 -2.32 -7.00 -3.49
CA GLN A 94 -3.72 -7.44 -3.50
C GLN A 94 -4.13 -8.07 -2.16
N GLU A 95 -3.28 -8.91 -1.59
CA GLU A 95 -3.53 -9.53 -0.29
C GLU A 95 -3.62 -8.50 0.82
N PHE A 96 -2.73 -7.51 0.82
CA PHE A 96 -2.79 -6.41 1.77
C PHE A 96 -4.06 -5.56 1.60
N ALA A 97 -4.40 -5.18 0.37
CA ALA A 97 -5.62 -4.43 0.08
C ALA A 97 -6.87 -5.18 0.58
N ARG A 98 -6.91 -6.50 0.41
CA ARG A 98 -7.98 -7.35 0.96
C ARG A 98 -8.02 -7.29 2.49
N ARG A 99 -6.87 -7.36 3.15
CA ARG A 99 -6.76 -7.31 4.63
C ARG A 99 -7.23 -5.96 5.18
N VAL A 100 -6.80 -4.86 4.56
CA VAL A 100 -7.27 -3.50 4.87
C VAL A 100 -8.79 -3.37 4.69
N ALA A 101 -9.34 -3.91 3.60
CA ALA A 101 -10.78 -3.89 3.36
C ALA A 101 -11.56 -4.70 4.40
N GLN A 102 -11.03 -5.83 4.86
CA GLN A 102 -11.63 -6.65 5.91
C GLN A 102 -11.66 -5.90 7.24
N GLU A 103 -10.54 -5.32 7.68
CA GLU A 103 -10.48 -4.55 8.93
C GLU A 103 -11.43 -3.35 8.88
N ARG A 104 -11.43 -2.59 7.77
CA ARG A 104 -12.40 -1.50 7.55
C ARG A 104 -13.85 -1.97 7.74
N ASN A 105 -14.21 -3.10 7.13
CA ASN A 105 -15.58 -3.62 7.24
C ASN A 105 -15.92 -4.04 8.68
N MET A 106 -14.97 -4.64 9.41
CA MET A 106 -15.14 -4.98 10.83
C MET A 106 -15.37 -3.71 11.66
N THR A 107 -14.52 -2.69 11.51
CA THR A 107 -14.69 -1.41 12.23
C THR A 107 -16.03 -0.76 11.91
N ILE A 108 -16.48 -0.78 10.65
CA ILE A 108 -17.80 -0.25 10.27
C ILE A 108 -18.92 -1.03 10.97
N THR A 109 -18.82 -2.36 11.04
CA THR A 109 -19.82 -3.16 11.75
C THR A 109 -19.83 -2.89 13.24
N GLU A 110 -18.67 -2.76 13.87
CA GLU A 110 -18.52 -2.40 15.28
C GLU A 110 -19.13 -1.03 15.58
N ILE A 111 -18.81 -0.02 14.77
CA ILE A 111 -19.41 1.33 14.88
C ILE A 111 -20.93 1.26 14.76
N LYS A 112 -21.47 0.50 13.79
CA LYS A 112 -22.92 0.32 13.64
C LYS A 112 -23.54 -0.33 14.87
N THR A 113 -22.89 -1.36 15.45
CA THR A 113 -23.39 -2.00 16.68
C THR A 113 -23.35 -1.06 17.88
N LEU A 114 -22.30 -0.26 18.03
CA LEU A 114 -22.18 0.74 19.09
C LEU A 114 -23.26 1.83 18.95
N LEU A 115 -23.50 2.32 17.73
CA LEU A 115 -24.57 3.28 17.45
C LEU A 115 -25.96 2.71 17.76
N GLN A 116 -26.21 1.43 17.42
CA GLN A 116 -27.44 0.75 17.80
C GLN A 116 -27.58 0.64 19.32
N GLN A 117 -26.53 0.24 20.03
CA GLN A 117 -26.52 0.14 21.49
C GLN A 117 -26.78 1.51 22.17
N LEU A 118 -26.17 2.58 21.67
CA LEU A 118 -26.43 3.95 22.15
C LEU A 118 -27.89 4.37 21.93
N ASN A 119 -28.46 4.07 20.76
CA ASN A 119 -29.87 4.34 20.48
C ASN A 119 -30.81 3.53 21.39
N TYR A 120 -30.48 2.27 21.69
CA TYR A 120 -31.25 1.48 22.67
C TYR A 120 -31.07 1.96 24.12
N GLY A 121 -29.92 2.56 24.46
CA GLY A 121 -29.66 3.19 25.76
C GLY A 121 -30.44 4.49 25.98
N ALA A 122 -30.60 5.31 24.93
CA ALA A 122 -31.34 6.56 24.99
C ALA A 122 -32.86 6.35 25.21
N VAL A 123 -33.43 5.25 24.69
CA VAL A 123 -34.88 4.97 24.78
C VAL A 123 -35.31 4.41 26.16
N LYS A 124 -34.35 4.01 27.02
CA LYS A 124 -34.65 3.47 28.37
C LYS A 124 -34.66 4.49 29.51
N SER A 125 -34.70 5.80 29.22
CA SER A 125 -35.05 6.82 30.22
C SER A 125 -36.56 7.09 30.30
N ASN A 126 -37.39 6.05 30.22
CA ASN A 126 -38.78 6.11 30.66
C ASN A 126 -38.87 5.58 32.10
N ARG A 127 -38.28 6.32 33.05
CA ARG A 127 -38.63 6.11 34.46
C ARG A 127 -40.07 6.61 34.64
N PRO A 128 -41.02 5.77 35.08
CA PRO A 128 -42.33 6.28 35.48
C PRO A 128 -42.12 7.26 36.63
N GLN A 129 -42.56 8.51 36.45
CA GLN A 129 -42.58 9.50 37.53
C GLN A 129 -43.37 8.91 38.72
N PRO A 130 -42.83 8.96 39.96
CA PRO A 130 -43.60 8.56 41.12
C PRO A 130 -44.81 9.47 41.23
N ARG A 131 -46.01 8.88 41.18
CA ARG A 131 -47.27 9.59 41.42
C ARG A 131 -47.20 10.25 42.79
N HIS A 132 -47.13 11.57 42.85
CA HIS A 132 -47.35 12.32 44.08
C HIS A 132 -48.75 12.00 44.62
N ARG A 133 -48.81 11.24 45.72
CA ARG A 133 -50.02 11.13 46.53
C ARG A 133 -50.30 12.51 47.10
N LYS A 134 -51.45 13.09 46.74
CA LYS A 134 -52.02 14.26 47.42
C LYS A 134 -52.33 13.86 48.86
N THR A 135 -51.56 14.38 49.82
CA THR A 135 -51.95 14.41 51.22
C THR A 135 -53.01 15.49 51.38
N ILE A 136 -54.22 15.06 51.71
CA ILE A 136 -55.31 15.92 52.17
C ILE A 136 -55.13 16.04 53.69
N PHE A 137 -54.82 17.25 54.16
CA PHE A 137 -55.13 17.73 55.50
C PHE A 137 -55.39 19.23 55.43
#